data_AF-A0A1E7EPR7-F1
#
_entry.id   AF-A0A1E7EPR7-F1
#
_cell.length_a   1.000
_cell.length_b   1.000
_cell.length_c   1.000
_cell.angle_alpha   90.00
_cell.angle_beta   90.00
_cell.angle_gamma   90.00
#
_symmetry.space_group_name_H-M   'P 1'
#
loop_
_entity.id
_entity.type
_entity.pdbx_description
1 polymer ?
#
loop_
_entity_poly.entity_id
_entity_poly.type
_entity_poly.pdbx_seq_one_letter_code
_entity_poly.pdbx_strand_id
1 'polypeptide(L)'
;MDEILAEAEHRAELIISFHEAEARYNMHTFDEILAEAKSLVDEVGYDFVRYLPDNMNDEDKCILFFLMYKAGILDHYLTVFAAQTNDGKKVENWYAVNAHDFVDLRSDVKIDPKTGRITSLCLECLDQNSEGLPFALPRIIECLQSLERIELHHCIHIPVELGNLPELKEIDFSFCFDTMFEIIPAGLHLPSVEKLTIFESESGSSMSSFLKIFSNKLEKLWLVGAKRAQSDGILDCLQHNDDFAFEHSLRSIKMARCLGSNPVLQVHTESNSVSAYGIQFCTESNSVSKSMVVTNDPKEKVALLTIVDAFGISSLDLSPDQIYEPDVEHILRINHAGKKFIMEAEEITTGGPNNNDESTTIINHALWPKILERAYKKSYEIYHYYDWHVQEVKDRERCSSGMFHLVRHQIPLLLAEDPASRFRSYDDNKDSDREVKQKQIRKRKHNSRQRLIVNAKRTYYHPLLFAKDLLSTIL
;
A
#
# COMPACT_ATOMS: atom_id res chain seq x y z
N MET A 1 8.99 -10.09 -38.59
CA MET A 1 8.10 -9.01 -39.10
C MET A 1 6.69 -9.57 -39.20
N ASP A 2 6.49 -10.70 -39.87
CA ASP A 2 5.20 -11.39 -39.95
C ASP A 2 4.61 -11.80 -38.58
N GLU A 3 5.43 -12.26 -37.64
CA GLU A 3 5.00 -12.60 -36.27
C GLU A 3 4.50 -11.37 -35.48
N ILE A 4 5.21 -10.24 -35.60
CA ILE A 4 4.81 -8.97 -34.98
C ILE A 4 3.51 -8.43 -35.62
N LEU A 5 3.35 -8.63 -36.93
CA LEU A 5 2.14 -8.24 -37.64
C LEU A 5 0.94 -9.08 -37.20
N ALA A 6 1.13 -10.39 -37.07
CA ALA A 6 0.09 -11.31 -36.60
C ALA A 6 -0.33 -11.02 -35.16
N GLU A 7 0.63 -10.71 -34.27
CA GLU A 7 0.31 -10.30 -32.90
C GLU A 7 -0.46 -8.97 -32.87
N ALA A 8 -0.06 -8.00 -33.69
CA ALA A 8 -0.76 -6.71 -33.78
C ALA A 8 -2.18 -6.84 -34.38
N GLU A 9 -2.36 -7.67 -35.40
CA GLU A 9 -3.68 -7.98 -35.97
C GLU A 9 -4.57 -8.68 -34.94
N HIS A 10 -4.04 -9.65 -34.20
CA HIS A 10 -4.78 -10.33 -33.14
C HIS A 10 -5.20 -9.37 -32.02
N ARG A 11 -4.31 -8.46 -31.57
CA ARG A 11 -4.64 -7.41 -30.60
C ARG A 11 -5.72 -6.46 -31.13
N ALA A 12 -5.66 -6.08 -32.41
CA ALA A 12 -6.65 -5.22 -33.03
C ALA A 12 -8.03 -5.89 -33.15
N GLU A 13 -8.09 -7.18 -33.53
CA GLU A 13 -9.33 -7.96 -33.56
C GLU A 13 -9.94 -8.11 -32.16
N LEU A 14 -9.12 -8.34 -31.13
CA LEU A 14 -9.55 -8.35 -29.73
C LEU A 14 -10.21 -7.02 -29.34
N ILE A 15 -9.56 -5.88 -29.63
CA ILE A 15 -10.09 -4.53 -29.34
C ILE A 15 -11.39 -4.27 -30.09
N ILE A 16 -11.49 -4.65 -31.37
CA ILE A 16 -12.69 -4.43 -32.18
C ILE A 16 -13.85 -5.29 -31.67
N SER A 17 -13.62 -6.58 -31.42
CA SER A 17 -14.65 -7.48 -30.87
C SER A 17 -15.15 -6.99 -29.51
N PHE A 18 -14.24 -6.39 -28.73
CA PHE A 18 -14.55 -5.82 -27.42
C PHE A 18 -15.46 -4.59 -27.53
N HIS A 19 -15.12 -3.62 -28.38
CA HIS A 19 -15.99 -2.45 -28.59
C HIS A 19 -17.35 -2.81 -29.19
N GLU A 20 -17.42 -3.83 -30.05
CA GLU A 20 -18.71 -4.32 -30.56
C GLU A 20 -19.55 -5.00 -29.47
N ALA A 21 -18.91 -5.77 -28.56
CA ALA A 21 -19.59 -6.32 -27.41
C ALA A 21 -20.08 -5.21 -26.47
N GLU A 22 -19.22 -4.26 -26.12
CA GLU A 22 -19.53 -3.10 -25.28
C GLU A 22 -20.69 -2.27 -25.85
N ALA A 23 -20.70 -2.01 -27.17
CA ALA A 23 -21.77 -1.29 -27.84
C ALA A 23 -23.13 -2.03 -27.79
N ARG A 24 -23.13 -3.36 -27.82
CA ARG A 24 -24.36 -4.15 -27.65
C ARG A 24 -24.87 -4.11 -26.20
N TYR A 25 -23.97 -4.08 -25.21
CA TYR A 25 -24.37 -4.04 -23.80
C TYR A 25 -24.74 -2.66 -23.28
N ASN A 26 -24.23 -1.58 -23.88
CA ASN A 26 -24.56 -0.20 -23.50
C ASN A 26 -26.02 0.20 -23.75
N MET A 27 -26.86 -0.68 -24.32
CA MET A 27 -28.28 -0.43 -24.57
C MET A 27 -29.24 -1.07 -23.57
N HIS A 28 -28.76 -1.92 -22.65
CA HIS A 28 -29.65 -2.65 -21.74
C HIS A 28 -29.81 -1.94 -20.39
N THR A 29 -31.05 -1.86 -19.91
CA THR A 29 -31.34 -1.42 -18.54
C THR A 29 -30.93 -2.49 -17.53
N PHE A 30 -30.69 -2.11 -16.26
CA PHE A 30 -30.36 -3.09 -15.20
C PHE A 30 -31.40 -4.22 -15.11
N ASP A 31 -32.68 -3.90 -15.23
CA ASP A 31 -33.77 -4.87 -15.21
C ASP A 31 -33.68 -5.86 -16.39
N GLU A 32 -33.22 -5.42 -17.55
CA GLU A 32 -32.99 -6.29 -18.71
C GLU A 32 -31.79 -7.22 -18.51
N ILE A 33 -30.68 -6.71 -17.96
CA ILE A 33 -29.50 -7.51 -17.64
C ILE A 33 -29.86 -8.56 -16.57
N LEU A 34 -30.61 -8.16 -15.54
CA LEU A 34 -31.05 -9.08 -14.49
C LEU A 34 -32.05 -10.12 -15.03
N ALA A 35 -32.92 -9.74 -15.96
CA ALA A 35 -33.81 -10.67 -16.64
C ALA A 35 -33.04 -11.66 -17.52
N GLU A 36 -32.01 -11.21 -18.26
CA GLU A 36 -31.11 -12.08 -19.04
C GLU A 36 -30.37 -13.05 -18.11
N ALA A 37 -29.82 -12.57 -17.01
CA ALA A 37 -29.15 -13.40 -16.01
C ALA A 37 -30.08 -14.49 -15.46
N LYS A 38 -31.31 -14.12 -15.09
CA LYS A 38 -32.33 -15.08 -14.62
C LYS A 38 -32.70 -16.10 -15.70
N SER A 39 -32.88 -15.66 -16.95
CA SER A 39 -33.17 -16.55 -18.07
C SER A 39 -32.04 -17.56 -18.31
N LEU A 40 -30.78 -17.14 -18.24
CA LEU A 40 -29.63 -18.02 -18.37
C LEU A 40 -29.54 -19.03 -17.22
N VAL A 41 -29.86 -18.60 -15.99
CA VAL A 41 -29.95 -19.49 -14.83
C VAL A 41 -31.03 -20.56 -15.01
N ASP A 42 -32.19 -20.19 -15.55
CA ASP A 42 -33.29 -21.13 -15.78
C ASP A 42 -32.99 -22.15 -16.89
N GLU A 43 -32.26 -21.74 -17.94
CA GLU A 43 -31.95 -22.60 -19.09
C GLU A 43 -30.78 -23.57 -18.80
N VAL A 44 -29.72 -23.09 -18.15
CA VAL A 44 -28.43 -23.80 -18.04
C VAL A 44 -27.93 -23.90 -16.59
N GLY A 45 -28.41 -23.02 -15.71
CA GLY A 45 -27.78 -22.76 -14.42
C GLY A 45 -28.34 -23.49 -13.20
N TYR A 46 -29.42 -24.27 -13.31
CA TYR A 46 -30.06 -24.85 -12.11
C TYR A 46 -29.12 -25.74 -11.28
N ASP A 47 -28.24 -26.48 -11.94
CA ASP A 47 -27.22 -27.29 -11.25
C ASP A 47 -26.05 -26.44 -10.75
N PHE A 48 -25.65 -25.39 -11.47
CA PHE A 48 -24.59 -24.48 -11.04
C PHE A 48 -25.00 -23.69 -9.78
N VAL A 49 -26.23 -23.20 -9.71
CA VAL A 49 -26.76 -22.44 -8.57
C VAL A 49 -26.69 -23.23 -7.26
N ARG A 50 -26.70 -24.57 -7.31
CA ARG A 50 -26.53 -25.43 -6.12
C ARG A 50 -25.12 -25.41 -5.54
N TYR A 51 -24.12 -24.96 -6.30
CA TYR A 51 -22.76 -24.78 -5.81
C TYR A 51 -22.51 -23.39 -5.23
N LEU A 52 -23.44 -22.45 -5.45
CA LEU A 52 -23.38 -21.14 -4.80
C LEU A 52 -23.68 -21.30 -3.30
N PRO A 53 -22.99 -20.54 -2.43
CA PRO A 53 -23.25 -20.61 -0.99
C PRO A 53 -24.72 -20.38 -0.62
N ASP A 54 -25.26 -21.24 0.24
CA ASP A 54 -26.67 -21.21 0.67
C ASP A 54 -27.07 -19.90 1.35
N ASN A 55 -26.11 -19.24 2.02
CA ASN A 55 -26.32 -17.97 2.70
C ASN A 55 -26.22 -16.75 1.77
N MET A 56 -25.92 -16.93 0.48
CA MET A 56 -25.97 -15.84 -0.50
C MET A 56 -27.43 -15.49 -0.81
N ASN A 57 -27.74 -14.20 -0.88
CA ASN A 57 -29.05 -13.76 -1.35
C ASN A 57 -29.23 -14.04 -2.85
N ASP A 58 -30.47 -14.17 -3.31
CA ASP A 58 -30.76 -14.62 -4.68
C ASP A 58 -30.39 -13.59 -5.76
N GLU A 59 -30.35 -12.30 -5.41
CA GLU A 59 -29.91 -11.23 -6.32
C GLU A 59 -28.41 -11.35 -6.61
N ASP A 60 -27.58 -11.45 -5.57
CA ASP A 60 -26.13 -11.62 -5.70
C ASP A 60 -25.77 -12.94 -6.40
N LYS A 61 -26.57 -14.01 -6.20
CA LYS A 61 -26.40 -15.26 -6.96
C LYS A 61 -26.55 -15.03 -8.47
N CYS A 62 -27.59 -14.28 -8.88
CA CYS A 62 -27.81 -13.95 -10.29
C CYS A 62 -26.68 -13.05 -10.83
N ILE A 63 -26.25 -12.05 -10.07
CA ILE A 63 -25.15 -11.16 -10.45
C ILE A 63 -23.85 -11.94 -10.64
N LEU A 64 -23.49 -12.77 -9.66
CA LEU A 64 -22.28 -13.60 -9.72
C LEU A 64 -22.31 -14.56 -10.90
N PHE A 65 -23.44 -15.25 -11.11
CA PHE A 65 -23.61 -16.14 -12.26
C PHE A 65 -23.37 -15.40 -13.59
N PHE A 66 -23.93 -14.20 -13.74
CA PHE A 66 -23.73 -13.38 -14.93
C PHE A 66 -22.29 -12.90 -15.08
N LEU A 67 -21.65 -12.46 -14.00
CA LEU A 67 -20.23 -12.06 -14.01
C LEU A 67 -19.35 -13.22 -14.48
N MET A 68 -19.54 -14.41 -13.93
CA MET A 68 -18.80 -15.61 -14.32
C MET A 68 -19.06 -16.03 -15.77
N TYR A 69 -20.31 -15.90 -16.23
CA TYR A 69 -20.65 -16.17 -17.61
C TYR A 69 -19.95 -15.21 -18.58
N LYS A 70 -20.01 -13.90 -18.33
CA LYS A 70 -19.36 -12.90 -19.19
C LYS A 70 -17.83 -12.93 -19.08
N ALA A 71 -17.29 -13.37 -17.94
CA ALA A 71 -15.86 -13.62 -17.79
C ALA A 71 -15.39 -14.90 -18.53
N GLY A 72 -16.29 -15.65 -19.16
CA GLY A 72 -15.99 -16.90 -19.86
C GLY A 72 -15.77 -18.10 -18.93
N ILE A 73 -15.77 -17.88 -17.60
CA ILE A 73 -15.57 -18.91 -16.57
C ILE A 73 -16.64 -19.99 -16.70
N LEU A 74 -17.91 -19.58 -16.85
CA LEU A 74 -19.01 -20.53 -16.96
C LEU A 74 -19.02 -21.26 -18.31
N ASP A 75 -18.67 -20.59 -19.41
CA ASP A 75 -18.61 -21.23 -20.73
C ASP A 75 -17.55 -22.35 -20.77
N HIS A 76 -16.39 -22.10 -20.14
CA HIS A 76 -15.37 -23.11 -19.96
C HIS A 76 -15.88 -24.29 -19.14
N TYR A 77 -16.50 -24.02 -17.99
CA TYR A 77 -17.10 -25.04 -17.13
C TYR A 77 -18.14 -25.89 -17.90
N LEU A 78 -19.04 -25.25 -18.63
CA LEU A 78 -20.10 -25.92 -19.39
C LEU A 78 -19.54 -26.76 -20.54
N THR A 79 -18.48 -26.29 -21.20
CA THR A 79 -17.80 -27.06 -22.25
C THR A 79 -17.16 -28.33 -21.70
N VAL A 80 -16.44 -28.21 -20.58
CA VAL A 80 -15.85 -29.36 -19.88
C VAL A 80 -16.93 -30.33 -19.41
N PHE A 81 -18.04 -29.80 -18.88
CA PHE A 81 -19.19 -30.59 -18.44
C PHE A 81 -19.85 -31.34 -19.61
N ALA A 82 -20.13 -30.66 -20.73
CA ALA A 82 -20.73 -31.26 -21.91
C ALA A 82 -19.85 -32.36 -22.51
N ALA A 83 -18.53 -32.15 -22.59
CA ALA A 83 -17.58 -33.15 -23.08
C ALA A 83 -17.63 -34.46 -22.29
N GLN A 84 -17.85 -34.39 -20.97
CA GLN A 84 -17.97 -35.58 -20.11
C GLN A 84 -19.30 -36.31 -20.28
N THR A 85 -20.39 -35.58 -20.49
CA THR A 85 -21.72 -36.20 -20.66
C THR A 85 -21.86 -36.95 -21.99
N ASN A 86 -21.13 -36.53 -23.04
CA ASN A 86 -21.24 -37.08 -24.39
C ASN A 86 -20.48 -38.40 -24.62
N ASP A 87 -19.51 -38.80 -23.77
CA ASP A 87 -18.73 -40.04 -23.97
C ASP A 87 -19.54 -41.33 -23.73
N GLY A 88 -20.84 -41.24 -23.41
CA GLY A 88 -21.77 -42.37 -23.24
C GLY A 88 -21.42 -43.33 -22.08
N LYS A 89 -20.22 -43.20 -21.52
CA LYS A 89 -19.86 -43.75 -20.22
C LYS A 89 -20.64 -42.94 -19.20
N LYS A 90 -21.57 -43.61 -18.51
CA LYS A 90 -22.00 -43.14 -17.19
C LYS A 90 -20.73 -42.86 -16.40
N VAL A 91 -20.42 -41.58 -16.23
CA VAL A 91 -19.34 -41.15 -15.36
C VAL A 91 -19.81 -41.54 -13.96
N GLU A 92 -19.47 -42.75 -13.51
CA GLU A 92 -19.80 -43.19 -12.14
C GLU A 92 -18.98 -42.41 -11.09
N ASN A 93 -18.02 -41.60 -11.55
CA ASN A 93 -17.18 -40.73 -10.73
C ASN A 93 -17.43 -39.25 -11.08
N TRP A 94 -18.62 -38.75 -10.76
CA TRP A 94 -18.92 -37.30 -10.78
C TRP A 94 -17.95 -36.49 -9.88
N TYR A 95 -17.21 -37.17 -9.00
CA TYR A 95 -16.15 -36.61 -8.17
C TYR A 95 -14.82 -36.35 -8.89
N ALA A 96 -14.65 -36.78 -10.14
CA ALA A 96 -13.37 -36.65 -10.84
C ALA A 96 -13.16 -35.29 -11.52
N VAL A 97 -14.24 -34.55 -11.77
CA VAL A 97 -14.16 -33.14 -12.15
C VAL A 97 -14.93 -32.37 -11.12
N ASN A 98 -14.20 -31.98 -10.09
CA ASN A 98 -14.77 -31.21 -9.02
C ASN A 98 -15.03 -29.82 -9.60
N ALA A 99 -16.25 -29.28 -9.48
CA ALA A 99 -16.47 -27.87 -9.83
C ALA A 99 -15.50 -26.95 -9.07
N HIS A 100 -15.07 -27.40 -7.89
CA HIS A 100 -13.98 -26.82 -7.09
C HIS A 100 -12.61 -26.75 -7.79
N ASP A 101 -12.37 -27.54 -8.84
CA ASP A 101 -11.09 -27.51 -9.59
C ASP A 101 -11.04 -26.33 -10.58
N PHE A 102 -12.19 -25.74 -10.94
CA PHE A 102 -12.28 -24.61 -11.87
C PHE A 102 -12.64 -23.31 -11.18
N VAL A 103 -13.50 -23.36 -10.15
CA VAL A 103 -13.88 -22.20 -9.36
C VAL A 103 -14.08 -22.68 -7.93
N ASP A 104 -13.15 -22.35 -7.02
CA ASP A 104 -13.39 -22.58 -5.61
C ASP A 104 -14.22 -21.42 -5.06
N LEU A 105 -15.52 -21.42 -5.39
CA LEU A 105 -16.49 -20.43 -4.93
C LEU A 105 -16.46 -20.20 -3.41
N ARG A 106 -15.92 -21.14 -2.62
CA ARG A 106 -15.76 -21.01 -1.17
C ARG A 106 -14.55 -20.15 -0.77
N SER A 107 -13.45 -20.17 -1.51
CA SER A 107 -12.32 -19.25 -1.30
C SER A 107 -12.53 -17.93 -2.01
N ASP A 108 -13.18 -17.97 -3.17
CA ASP A 108 -13.23 -16.87 -4.13
C ASP A 108 -14.34 -15.88 -3.81
N VAL A 109 -15.37 -16.31 -3.08
CA VAL A 109 -16.49 -15.46 -2.69
C VAL A 109 -16.65 -15.44 -1.18
N LYS A 110 -16.56 -14.25 -0.58
CA LYS A 110 -16.93 -14.05 0.83
C LYS A 110 -18.27 -13.36 0.92
N ILE A 111 -19.11 -13.85 1.84
CA ILE A 111 -20.47 -13.38 2.04
C ILE A 111 -20.62 -12.93 3.48
N ASP A 112 -21.21 -11.77 3.70
CA ASP A 112 -21.63 -11.35 5.02
C ASP A 112 -22.75 -12.30 5.52
N PRO A 113 -22.51 -13.06 6.61
CA PRO A 113 -23.49 -14.04 7.09
C PRO A 113 -24.80 -13.42 7.58
N LYS A 114 -24.86 -12.11 7.83
CA LYS A 114 -26.07 -11.42 8.29
C LYS A 114 -26.96 -10.97 7.15
N THR A 115 -26.35 -10.44 6.10
CA THR A 115 -27.07 -9.83 4.97
C THR A 115 -27.17 -10.77 3.77
N GLY A 116 -26.31 -11.77 3.71
CA GLY A 116 -26.16 -12.64 2.55
C GLY A 116 -25.58 -11.94 1.32
N ARG A 117 -24.96 -10.76 1.49
CA ARG A 117 -24.34 -9.98 0.41
C ARG A 117 -22.87 -10.38 0.22
N ILE A 118 -22.41 -10.37 -1.04
CA ILE A 118 -21.01 -10.58 -1.40
C ILE A 118 -20.18 -9.38 -0.93
N THR A 119 -19.15 -9.65 -0.13
CA THR A 119 -18.20 -8.65 0.38
C THR A 119 -16.79 -8.81 -0.17
N SER A 120 -16.45 -10.00 -0.70
CA SER A 120 -15.19 -10.23 -1.41
C SER A 120 -15.48 -11.10 -2.63
N LEU A 121 -14.89 -10.75 -3.77
CA LEU A 121 -15.01 -11.49 -5.02
C LEU A 121 -13.65 -11.65 -5.69
N CYS A 122 -13.26 -12.88 -6.00
CA CYS A 122 -12.16 -13.22 -6.89
C CYS A 122 -12.73 -13.71 -8.22
N LEU A 123 -12.30 -13.12 -9.33
CA LEU A 123 -12.63 -13.55 -10.67
C LEU A 123 -11.36 -14.05 -11.35
N GLU A 124 -11.22 -15.37 -11.38
CA GLU A 124 -10.13 -16.08 -12.03
C GLU A 124 -10.70 -17.03 -13.07
N CYS A 125 -10.22 -16.90 -14.32
CA CYS A 125 -10.66 -17.71 -15.45
C CYS A 125 -9.43 -18.43 -16.01
N LEU A 126 -9.28 -19.71 -15.68
CA LEU A 126 -8.18 -20.54 -16.17
C LEU A 126 -8.66 -21.45 -17.29
N ASP A 127 -7.86 -21.60 -18.34
CA ASP A 127 -8.06 -22.62 -19.36
C ASP A 127 -7.48 -24.00 -18.94
N GLN A 128 -7.56 -25.00 -19.83
CA GLN A 128 -7.03 -26.34 -19.57
C GLN A 128 -5.51 -26.39 -19.41
N ASN A 129 -4.80 -25.40 -19.92
CA ASN A 129 -3.35 -25.28 -19.82
C ASN A 129 -2.93 -24.44 -18.60
N SER A 130 -3.89 -24.01 -17.77
CA SER A 130 -3.67 -23.03 -16.71
C SER A 130 -3.17 -21.68 -17.22
N GLU A 131 -3.44 -21.37 -18.50
CA GLU A 131 -3.30 -20.04 -19.05
C GLU A 131 -4.62 -19.31 -18.80
N GLY A 132 -4.56 -18.15 -18.16
CA GLY A 132 -5.77 -17.42 -17.86
C GLY A 132 -6.39 -16.78 -19.09
N LEU A 133 -7.70 -16.89 -19.22
CA LEU A 133 -8.44 -16.31 -20.33
C LEU A 133 -8.68 -14.83 -20.07
N PRO A 134 -8.32 -13.94 -21.03
CA PRO A 134 -8.59 -12.52 -20.89
C PRO A 134 -10.09 -12.28 -20.81
N PHE A 135 -10.50 -11.44 -19.87
CA PHE A 135 -11.89 -11.01 -19.79
C PHE A 135 -12.04 -9.53 -19.44
N ALA A 136 -13.16 -8.95 -19.85
CA ALA A 136 -13.53 -7.60 -19.46
C ALA A 136 -14.55 -7.65 -18.33
N LEU A 137 -14.32 -6.86 -17.28
CA LEU A 137 -15.21 -6.85 -16.14
C LEU A 137 -16.57 -6.21 -16.53
N PRO A 138 -17.70 -6.93 -16.40
CA PRO A 138 -18.99 -6.41 -16.84
C PRO A 138 -19.52 -5.28 -15.93
N ARG A 139 -20.31 -4.37 -16.53
CA ARG A 139 -20.92 -3.21 -15.85
C ARG A 139 -21.78 -3.59 -14.64
N ILE A 140 -22.41 -4.77 -14.64
CA ILE A 140 -23.24 -5.29 -13.52
C ILE A 140 -22.47 -5.38 -12.19
N ILE A 141 -21.14 -5.26 -12.21
CA ILE A 141 -20.34 -5.22 -10.98
C ILE A 141 -20.81 -4.13 -10.01
N GLU A 142 -21.36 -3.00 -10.50
CA GLU A 142 -21.90 -1.94 -9.64
C GLU A 142 -23.05 -2.43 -8.75
N CYS A 143 -23.69 -3.54 -9.06
CA CYS A 143 -24.81 -4.06 -8.27
C CYS A 143 -24.33 -4.74 -6.98
N LEU A 144 -23.04 -5.06 -6.86
CA LEU A 144 -22.44 -5.60 -5.64
C LEU A 144 -22.11 -4.46 -4.65
N GLN A 145 -23.13 -3.73 -4.21
CA GLN A 145 -23.01 -2.54 -3.35
C GLN A 145 -22.33 -2.77 -1.99
N SER A 146 -22.21 -4.03 -1.56
CA SER A 146 -21.50 -4.42 -0.32
C SER A 146 -20.09 -4.95 -0.56
N LEU A 147 -19.60 -4.91 -1.81
CA LEU A 147 -18.29 -5.43 -2.18
C LEU A 147 -17.19 -4.57 -1.58
N GLU A 148 -16.42 -5.14 -0.66
CA GLU A 148 -15.29 -4.49 0.01
C GLU A 148 -13.95 -4.83 -0.65
N ARG A 149 -13.84 -6.02 -1.26
CA ARG A 149 -12.63 -6.48 -1.94
C ARG A 149 -12.95 -7.12 -3.28
N ILE A 150 -12.18 -6.78 -4.31
CA ILE A 150 -12.22 -7.46 -5.60
C ILE A 150 -10.81 -7.89 -6.03
N GLU A 151 -10.70 -9.10 -6.53
CA GLU A 151 -9.50 -9.67 -7.12
C GLU A 151 -9.80 -10.07 -8.57
N LEU A 152 -9.03 -9.52 -9.51
CA LEU A 152 -9.26 -9.62 -10.94
C LEU A 152 -8.04 -10.26 -11.60
N HIS A 153 -8.18 -11.49 -12.07
CA HIS A 153 -7.11 -12.19 -12.78
C HIS A 153 -7.28 -12.07 -14.29
N HIS A 154 -6.23 -11.78 -15.03
CA HIS A 154 -6.30 -11.69 -16.51
C HIS A 154 -7.32 -10.68 -17.05
N CYS A 155 -7.72 -9.70 -16.23
CA CYS A 155 -8.65 -8.66 -16.65
C CYS A 155 -7.98 -7.73 -17.68
N ILE A 156 -8.68 -7.48 -18.79
CA ILE A 156 -8.22 -6.58 -19.86
C ILE A 156 -8.86 -5.19 -19.81
N HIS A 157 -9.98 -5.03 -19.08
CA HIS A 157 -10.74 -3.78 -19.06
C HIS A 157 -11.51 -3.60 -17.75
N ILE A 158 -11.33 -2.44 -17.12
CA ILE A 158 -12.06 -2.03 -15.92
C ILE A 158 -13.22 -1.12 -16.32
N PRO A 159 -14.48 -1.41 -15.97
CA PRO A 159 -15.62 -0.54 -16.22
C PRO A 159 -15.62 0.68 -15.28
N VAL A 160 -16.15 1.81 -15.75
CA VAL A 160 -16.32 3.03 -14.92
C VAL A 160 -17.20 2.77 -13.70
N GLU A 161 -18.12 1.82 -13.83
CA GLU A 161 -19.03 1.30 -12.80
C GLU A 161 -18.32 0.77 -11.55
N LEU A 162 -17.05 0.35 -11.66
CA LEU A 162 -16.28 -0.07 -10.50
C LEU A 162 -16.10 1.10 -9.50
N GLY A 163 -16.07 2.34 -9.99
CA GLY A 163 -16.02 3.56 -9.18
C GLY A 163 -17.33 3.87 -8.43
N ASN A 164 -18.44 3.21 -8.78
CA ASN A 164 -19.74 3.40 -8.12
C ASN A 164 -19.90 2.56 -6.85
N LEU A 165 -18.92 1.70 -6.51
CA LEU A 165 -18.99 0.83 -5.35
C LEU A 165 -18.57 1.56 -4.07
N PRO A 166 -19.51 1.86 -3.15
CA PRO A 166 -19.22 2.74 -2.02
C PRO A 166 -18.28 2.11 -0.99
N GLU A 167 -18.36 0.79 -0.82
CA GLU A 167 -17.63 0.02 0.21
C GLU A 167 -16.31 -0.58 -0.30
N LEU A 168 -15.95 -0.41 -1.58
CA LEU A 168 -14.78 -1.03 -2.18
C LEU A 168 -13.47 -0.44 -1.61
N LYS A 169 -12.77 -1.23 -0.80
CA LYS A 169 -11.56 -0.85 -0.06
C LYS A 169 -10.30 -1.49 -0.64
N GLU A 170 -10.39 -2.71 -1.17
CA GLU A 170 -9.24 -3.45 -1.68
C GLU A 170 -9.45 -3.88 -3.13
N ILE A 171 -8.45 -3.61 -3.98
CA ILE A 171 -8.41 -4.10 -5.36
C ILE A 171 -7.08 -4.80 -5.60
N ASP A 172 -7.16 -6.04 -6.09
CA ASP A 172 -6.02 -6.84 -6.46
C ASP A 172 -6.10 -7.17 -7.97
N PHE A 173 -5.10 -6.77 -8.75
CA PHE A 173 -4.96 -7.11 -10.18
C PHE A 173 -3.86 -8.14 -10.34
N SER A 174 -4.21 -9.33 -10.82
CA SER A 174 -3.28 -10.45 -10.96
C SER A 174 -3.17 -10.85 -12.43
N PHE A 175 -1.96 -10.96 -12.97
CA PHE A 175 -1.74 -11.37 -14.36
C PHE A 175 -2.54 -10.59 -15.41
N CYS A 176 -2.84 -9.31 -15.13
CA CYS A 176 -3.55 -8.45 -16.07
C CYS A 176 -2.64 -8.00 -17.22
N PHE A 177 -3.27 -7.74 -18.37
CA PHE A 177 -2.58 -7.29 -19.57
C PHE A 177 -2.26 -5.79 -19.53
N ASP A 178 -1.24 -5.39 -20.28
CA ASP A 178 -0.78 -3.99 -20.42
C ASP A 178 -1.89 -3.03 -20.85
N THR A 179 -2.74 -3.49 -21.76
CA THR A 179 -3.89 -2.76 -22.30
C THR A 179 -4.84 -2.25 -21.21
N MET A 180 -4.99 -2.98 -20.11
CA MET A 180 -5.86 -2.59 -18.98
C MET A 180 -5.38 -1.28 -18.33
N PHE A 181 -4.06 -1.08 -18.24
CA PHE A 181 -3.46 0.13 -17.68
C PHE A 181 -3.33 1.27 -18.69
N GLU A 182 -3.46 0.96 -19.99
CA GLU A 182 -3.41 1.96 -21.07
C GLU A 182 -4.78 2.58 -21.35
N ILE A 183 -5.85 1.79 -21.24
CA ILE A 183 -7.21 2.19 -21.57
C ILE A 183 -8.00 2.40 -20.27
N ILE A 184 -7.74 3.53 -19.63
CA ILE A 184 -8.47 3.95 -18.43
C ILE A 184 -9.76 4.65 -18.89
N PRO A 185 -10.95 4.16 -18.52
CA PRO A 185 -12.19 4.81 -18.88
C PRO A 185 -12.24 6.25 -18.39
N ALA A 186 -12.71 7.15 -19.25
CA ALA A 186 -12.92 8.53 -18.87
C ALA A 186 -13.91 8.62 -17.69
N GLY A 187 -13.49 9.26 -16.61
CA GLY A 187 -14.31 9.42 -15.40
C GLY A 187 -14.19 8.27 -14.39
N LEU A 188 -13.39 7.23 -14.65
CA LEU A 188 -13.08 6.23 -13.63
C LEU A 188 -12.33 6.88 -12.47
N HIS A 189 -12.92 6.78 -11.28
CA HIS A 189 -12.33 7.25 -10.03
C HIS A 189 -12.68 6.26 -8.93
N LEU A 190 -11.70 5.95 -8.07
CA LEU A 190 -11.81 4.95 -7.02
C LEU A 190 -11.65 5.61 -5.64
N PRO A 191 -12.70 6.29 -5.13
CA PRO A 191 -12.61 7.15 -3.94
C PRO A 191 -12.55 6.42 -2.60
N SER A 192 -12.84 5.12 -2.58
CA SER A 192 -12.90 4.31 -1.36
C SER A 192 -11.74 3.34 -1.21
N VAL A 193 -10.93 3.14 -2.25
CA VAL A 193 -9.86 2.14 -2.24
C VAL A 193 -8.72 2.57 -1.33
N GLU A 194 -8.43 1.74 -0.34
CA GLU A 194 -7.36 1.88 0.65
C GLU A 194 -6.14 1.02 0.30
N LYS A 195 -6.33 -0.05 -0.46
CA LYS A 195 -5.25 -0.96 -0.87
C LYS A 195 -5.37 -1.35 -2.33
N LEU A 196 -4.26 -1.20 -3.04
CA LEU A 196 -4.06 -1.64 -4.41
C LEU A 196 -2.94 -2.67 -4.45
N THR A 197 -3.21 -3.85 -5.01
CA THR A 197 -2.19 -4.84 -5.37
C THR A 197 -2.15 -5.01 -6.88
N ILE A 198 -0.94 -5.05 -7.45
CA ILE A 198 -0.66 -5.40 -8.83
C ILE A 198 0.34 -6.55 -8.79
N PHE A 199 -0.12 -7.76 -9.14
CA PHE A 199 0.61 -9.01 -9.09
C PHE A 199 0.86 -9.53 -10.51
N GLU A 200 2.13 -9.75 -10.88
CA GLU A 200 2.59 -10.34 -12.14
C GLU A 200 1.88 -9.79 -13.40
N SER A 201 1.40 -8.56 -13.33
CA SER A 201 0.69 -7.89 -14.42
C SER A 201 1.68 -7.17 -15.31
N GLU A 202 1.45 -7.21 -16.61
CA GLU A 202 2.18 -6.36 -17.52
C GLU A 202 1.56 -4.97 -17.44
N SER A 203 2.33 -3.95 -17.06
CA SER A 203 1.93 -2.56 -17.21
C SER A 203 2.70 -1.90 -18.35
N GLY A 204 1.97 -1.20 -19.21
CA GLY A 204 2.54 -0.30 -20.21
C GLY A 204 3.10 0.99 -19.59
N SER A 205 3.44 1.96 -20.45
CA SER A 205 3.92 3.29 -20.04
C SER A 205 2.86 4.15 -19.34
N SER A 206 1.60 3.72 -19.33
CA SER A 206 0.44 4.47 -18.83
C SER A 206 0.16 4.32 -17.33
N MET A 207 1.02 3.65 -16.56
CA MET A 207 0.79 3.42 -15.13
C MET A 207 0.61 4.72 -14.32
N SER A 208 1.26 5.82 -14.73
CA SER A 208 1.07 7.14 -14.12
C SER A 208 -0.39 7.59 -14.16
N SER A 209 -1.01 7.49 -15.34
CA SER A 209 -2.42 7.80 -15.54
C SER A 209 -3.32 6.87 -14.73
N PHE A 210 -2.95 5.58 -14.66
CA PHE A 210 -3.71 4.59 -13.91
C PHE A 210 -3.72 4.91 -12.43
N LEU A 211 -2.56 5.25 -11.85
CA LEU A 211 -2.50 5.62 -10.44
C LEU A 211 -3.30 6.89 -10.12
N LYS A 212 -3.48 7.82 -11.07
CA LYS A 212 -4.28 9.04 -10.85
C LYS A 212 -5.77 8.77 -10.60
N ILE A 213 -6.30 7.57 -10.86
CA ILE A 213 -7.71 7.25 -10.56
C ILE A 213 -7.97 7.05 -9.05
N PHE A 214 -6.92 6.85 -8.25
CA PHE A 214 -7.05 6.61 -6.82
C PHE A 214 -7.05 7.92 -6.02
N SER A 215 -7.92 7.98 -5.02
CA SER A 215 -8.09 9.16 -4.16
C SER A 215 -7.12 9.20 -2.98
N ASN A 216 -7.21 10.24 -2.15
CA ASN A 216 -6.49 10.43 -0.89
C ASN A 216 -6.79 9.40 0.23
N LYS A 217 -7.37 8.26 -0.11
CA LYS A 217 -7.56 7.13 0.81
C LYS A 217 -6.61 5.97 0.55
N LEU A 218 -5.92 5.94 -0.60
CA LEU A 218 -5.01 4.84 -0.89
C LEU A 218 -3.86 4.85 0.13
N GLU A 219 -3.83 3.84 0.99
CA GLU A 219 -2.84 3.67 2.05
C GLU A 219 -1.80 2.61 1.69
N LYS A 220 -2.12 1.64 0.83
CA LYS A 220 -1.22 0.52 0.51
C LYS A 220 -1.12 0.30 -0.99
N LEU A 221 0.09 0.30 -1.53
CA LEU A 221 0.43 0.02 -2.92
C LEU A 221 1.39 -1.16 -3.00
N TRP A 222 0.92 -2.30 -3.46
CA TRP A 222 1.71 -3.53 -3.56
C TRP A 222 1.95 -3.87 -5.02
N LEU A 223 3.21 -3.88 -5.42
CA LEU A 223 3.69 -4.34 -6.72
C LEU A 223 4.41 -5.66 -6.49
N VAL A 224 3.91 -6.74 -7.06
CA VAL A 224 4.51 -8.07 -6.93
C VAL A 224 4.74 -8.62 -8.32
N GLY A 225 5.92 -9.13 -8.62
CA GLY A 225 6.23 -9.68 -9.94
C GLY A 225 6.39 -8.63 -11.05
N ALA A 226 6.35 -7.33 -10.73
CA ALA A 226 6.47 -6.27 -11.73
C ALA A 226 7.83 -6.32 -12.43
N LYS A 227 7.85 -6.17 -13.76
CA LYS A 227 9.12 -6.04 -14.51
C LYS A 227 9.85 -4.80 -14.01
N ARG A 228 11.19 -4.83 -14.04
CA ARG A 228 11.97 -3.69 -13.54
C ARG A 228 11.63 -2.35 -14.18
N ALA A 229 11.48 -2.28 -15.50
CA ALA A 229 11.11 -1.05 -16.20
C ALA A 229 9.77 -0.46 -15.69
N GLN A 230 8.85 -1.32 -15.26
CA GLN A 230 7.56 -0.91 -14.70
C GLN A 230 7.72 -0.38 -13.28
N SER A 231 8.50 -1.08 -12.46
CA SER A 231 8.82 -0.64 -11.10
C SER A 231 9.54 0.71 -11.12
N ASP A 232 10.53 0.87 -12.00
CA ASP A 232 11.26 2.12 -12.21
C ASP A 232 10.32 3.24 -12.67
N GLY A 233 9.43 2.97 -13.64
CA GLY A 233 8.43 3.94 -14.09
C GLY A 233 7.45 4.36 -12.99
N ILE A 234 7.02 3.43 -12.13
CA ILE A 234 6.15 3.76 -10.98
C ILE A 234 6.90 4.58 -9.95
N LEU A 235 8.13 4.21 -9.61
CA LEU A 235 8.98 4.95 -8.68
C LEU A 235 9.27 6.36 -9.19
N ASP A 236 9.60 6.49 -10.46
CA ASP A 236 9.83 7.77 -11.12
C ASP A 236 8.57 8.66 -11.07
N CYS A 237 7.40 8.06 -11.33
CA CYS A 237 6.13 8.77 -11.19
C CYS A 237 5.91 9.22 -9.73
N LEU A 238 6.09 8.33 -8.76
CA LEU A 238 5.91 8.65 -7.34
C LEU A 238 6.90 9.70 -6.84
N GLN A 239 8.09 9.83 -7.47
CA GLN A 239 9.09 10.82 -7.10
C GLN A 239 8.86 12.20 -7.72
N HIS A 240 8.39 12.26 -8.95
CA HIS A 240 8.38 13.49 -9.75
C HIS A 240 6.99 14.06 -10.02
N ASN A 241 5.92 13.37 -9.60
CA ASN A 241 4.54 13.76 -9.93
C ASN A 241 3.78 14.20 -8.68
N ASP A 242 3.69 15.53 -8.50
CA ASP A 242 2.97 16.18 -7.39
C ASP A 242 1.42 16.08 -7.53
N ASP A 243 0.91 15.36 -8.53
CA ASP A 243 -0.52 15.30 -8.84
C ASP A 243 -1.26 14.11 -8.21
N PHE A 244 -0.58 13.24 -7.45
CA PHE A 244 -1.25 12.08 -6.87
C PHE A 244 -2.10 12.47 -5.65
N ALA A 245 -3.41 12.29 -5.74
CA ALA A 245 -4.31 12.60 -4.62
C ALA A 245 -3.98 11.81 -3.34
N PHE A 246 -3.38 10.62 -3.45
CA PHE A 246 -2.96 9.78 -2.32
C PHE A 246 -1.57 10.07 -1.77
N GLU A 247 -0.92 11.14 -2.22
CA GLU A 247 0.44 11.47 -1.82
C GLU A 247 0.63 11.44 -0.30
N HIS A 248 -0.31 12.03 0.44
CA HIS A 248 -0.23 12.13 1.89
C HIS A 248 -0.86 10.96 2.64
N SER A 249 -1.67 10.15 1.95
CA SER A 249 -2.38 9.00 2.54
C SER A 249 -1.64 7.70 2.40
N LEU A 250 -0.73 7.59 1.42
CA LEU A 250 0.02 6.37 1.23
C LEU A 250 0.82 6.09 2.51
N ARG A 251 0.73 4.84 2.95
CA ARG A 251 1.32 4.29 4.17
C ARG A 251 2.01 2.97 3.91
N SER A 252 2.07 2.44 2.70
CA SER A 252 2.86 1.24 2.45
C SER A 252 3.04 1.11 0.98
N ILE A 253 4.28 0.92 0.57
CA ILE A 253 4.63 0.41 -0.73
C ILE A 253 5.18 -1.00 -0.51
N LYS A 254 5.06 -1.88 -1.48
CA LYS A 254 5.67 -3.21 -1.46
C LYS A 254 6.08 -3.55 -2.87
N MET A 255 7.29 -4.05 -3.06
CA MET A 255 7.90 -4.38 -4.34
C MET A 255 8.54 -5.77 -4.25
N ALA A 256 7.75 -6.82 -4.41
CA ALA A 256 8.24 -8.19 -4.30
C ALA A 256 8.46 -8.83 -5.66
N ARG A 257 9.48 -9.69 -5.81
CA ARG A 257 9.71 -10.51 -7.02
C ARG A 257 9.84 -9.70 -8.32
N CYS A 258 10.38 -8.49 -8.28
CA CYS A 258 10.53 -7.70 -9.51
C CYS A 258 11.56 -8.37 -10.45
N LEU A 259 11.12 -8.82 -11.63
CA LEU A 259 11.93 -9.61 -12.56
C LEU A 259 12.82 -8.70 -13.43
N GLY A 260 14.13 -8.99 -13.48
CA GLY A 260 15.12 -8.30 -14.32
C GLY A 260 16.57 -8.56 -13.88
N SER A 261 17.43 -8.97 -14.81
CA SER A 261 18.83 -9.33 -14.56
C SER A 261 19.68 -8.15 -14.06
N ASN A 262 20.23 -8.31 -12.85
CA ASN A 262 21.09 -7.42 -12.06
C ASN A 262 20.49 -6.07 -11.63
N PRO A 263 20.30 -5.82 -10.31
CA PRO A 263 19.74 -4.57 -9.78
C PRO A 263 20.68 -3.39 -10.09
N VAL A 264 20.12 -2.31 -10.65
CA VAL A 264 20.71 -0.95 -10.79
C VAL A 264 19.54 0.07 -10.81
N LEU A 265 18.75 0.25 -9.74
CA LEU A 265 17.89 1.44 -9.59
C LEU A 265 18.70 2.72 -9.94
N GLN A 266 18.40 3.32 -11.09
CA GLN A 266 18.87 4.65 -11.42
C GLN A 266 17.78 5.64 -11.01
N VAL A 267 18.07 6.44 -9.98
CA VAL A 267 17.23 7.59 -9.64
C VAL A 267 18.01 8.87 -9.90
N HIS A 268 17.37 9.76 -10.65
CA HIS A 268 17.75 11.16 -10.78
C HIS A 268 16.98 11.96 -9.72
N THR A 269 17.64 12.86 -9.00
CA THR A 269 17.06 13.59 -7.88
C THR A 269 16.81 15.06 -8.23
N GLU A 270 15.54 15.48 -8.28
CA GLU A 270 15.07 16.80 -7.81
C GLU A 270 13.73 16.60 -7.07
N SER A 271 13.46 17.46 -6.10
CA SER A 271 12.57 17.34 -4.93
C SER A 271 11.05 17.19 -5.20
N ASN A 272 10.35 16.36 -4.39
CA ASN A 272 9.16 16.68 -3.59
C ASN A 272 8.64 15.47 -2.76
N SER A 273 7.69 15.72 -1.85
CA SER A 273 7.49 15.05 -0.54
C SER A 273 6.21 14.19 -0.42
N VAL A 274 6.23 12.97 -0.90
CA VAL A 274 5.11 12.01 -0.72
C VAL A 274 5.27 11.23 0.58
N SER A 275 4.23 10.75 1.30
CA SER A 275 4.29 9.90 2.52
C SER A 275 3.96 8.41 2.25
N ALA A 276 4.58 7.43 2.92
CA ALA A 276 4.39 5.96 2.84
C ALA A 276 4.97 5.32 4.12
N TYR A 277 4.69 4.05 4.41
CA TYR A 277 5.17 3.24 5.56
C TYR A 277 5.31 1.76 5.15
N GLY A 278 6.19 1.45 4.21
CA GLY A 278 6.41 0.10 3.67
C GLY A 278 7.20 0.22 2.38
N ILE A 279 8.25 -0.56 2.14
CA ILE A 279 8.74 -0.99 0.80
C ILE A 279 9.41 -2.35 0.99
N GLN A 280 8.68 -3.44 0.83
CA GLN A 280 9.34 -4.75 0.73
C GLN A 280 10.14 -4.83 -0.57
N PHE A 281 11.40 -5.24 -0.51
CA PHE A 281 12.14 -5.69 -1.69
C PHE A 281 12.40 -7.18 -1.54
N CYS A 282 11.72 -8.02 -2.33
CA CYS A 282 12.03 -9.45 -2.38
C CYS A 282 12.88 -9.73 -3.61
N THR A 283 14.18 -9.94 -3.44
CA THR A 283 15.05 -10.47 -4.50
C THR A 283 15.05 -12.00 -4.43
N GLU A 284 14.80 -12.66 -5.56
CA GLU A 284 15.01 -14.09 -5.68
C GLU A 284 16.52 -14.36 -5.73
N SER A 285 17.12 -14.70 -4.59
CA SER A 285 18.44 -15.31 -4.57
C SER A 285 18.42 -16.61 -3.77
N ASN A 286 18.51 -17.73 -4.50
CA ASN A 286 18.67 -19.08 -3.98
C ASN A 286 20.11 -19.33 -3.47
N SER A 287 20.64 -18.45 -2.61
CA SER A 287 21.96 -18.68 -1.99
C SER A 287 22.00 -18.27 -0.52
N VAL A 288 22.59 -19.16 0.27
CA VAL A 288 22.70 -19.13 1.73
C VAL A 288 23.59 -17.96 2.17
N SER A 289 23.05 -16.75 2.26
CA SER A 289 23.59 -15.62 3.03
C SER A 289 22.50 -14.57 3.26
N LYS A 290 21.91 -14.63 4.46
CA LYS A 290 20.80 -13.83 4.98
C LYS A 290 21.20 -12.38 5.28
N SER A 291 21.38 -11.60 4.23
CA SER A 291 21.38 -10.14 4.33
C SER A 291 20.56 -9.66 3.16
N MET A 292 19.49 -8.89 3.41
CA MET A 292 18.95 -8.09 2.33
C MET A 292 19.98 -7.00 2.08
N VAL A 293 20.90 -7.27 1.17
CA VAL A 293 21.62 -6.22 0.50
C VAL A 293 20.53 -5.46 -0.24
N VAL A 294 20.02 -4.40 0.39
CA VAL A 294 19.52 -3.24 -0.34
C VAL A 294 20.71 -2.86 -1.21
N THR A 295 20.74 -3.48 -2.38
CA THR A 295 21.45 -3.07 -3.58
C THR A 295 22.88 -2.56 -3.32
N ASN A 296 23.90 -3.35 -3.71
CA ASN A 296 25.30 -2.91 -3.62
C ASN A 296 25.60 -1.64 -4.45
N ASP A 297 24.67 -1.20 -5.31
CA ASP A 297 24.78 0.01 -6.07
C ASP A 297 24.38 1.24 -5.22
N PRO A 298 25.33 2.19 -4.97
CA PRO A 298 25.08 3.40 -4.22
C PRO A 298 23.92 4.25 -4.74
N LYS A 299 23.62 4.22 -6.04
CA LYS A 299 22.52 5.01 -6.62
C LYS A 299 21.16 4.53 -6.13
N GLU A 300 20.99 3.22 -6.08
CA GLU A 300 19.79 2.56 -5.56
C GLU A 300 19.61 2.82 -4.07
N LYS A 301 20.72 2.82 -3.32
CA LYS A 301 20.70 3.14 -1.90
C LYS A 301 20.28 4.59 -1.69
N VAL A 302 20.83 5.54 -2.44
CA VAL A 302 20.44 6.96 -2.37
C VAL A 302 18.97 7.13 -2.78
N ALA A 303 18.53 6.49 -3.87
CA ALA A 303 17.14 6.44 -4.30
C ALA A 303 16.20 6.00 -3.18
N LEU A 304 16.52 4.85 -2.57
CA LEU A 304 15.71 4.29 -1.50
C LEU A 304 15.69 5.20 -0.29
N LEU A 305 16.83 5.75 0.13
CA LEU A 305 16.88 6.68 1.26
C LEU A 305 16.06 7.94 0.97
N THR A 306 16.12 8.47 -0.26
CA THR A 306 15.30 9.62 -0.69
C THR A 306 13.81 9.28 -0.62
N ILE A 307 13.39 8.13 -1.17
CA ILE A 307 11.99 7.69 -1.09
C ILE A 307 11.59 7.48 0.37
N VAL A 308 12.37 6.74 1.16
CA VAL A 308 12.03 6.45 2.56
C VAL A 308 11.92 7.75 3.37
N ASP A 309 12.82 8.70 3.15
CA ASP A 309 12.86 9.95 3.89
C ASP A 309 11.76 10.94 3.48
N ALA A 310 11.59 11.16 2.16
CA ALA A 310 10.51 11.97 1.61
C ALA A 310 9.16 11.40 2.08
N PHE A 311 9.08 10.06 2.08
CA PHE A 311 7.88 9.32 2.43
C PHE A 311 7.64 9.05 3.89
N GLY A 312 8.54 9.41 4.79
CA GLY A 312 8.30 9.07 6.18
C GLY A 312 8.06 7.56 6.35
N ILE A 313 8.63 6.73 5.46
CA ILE A 313 8.50 5.27 5.50
C ILE A 313 9.15 4.74 6.76
N SER A 314 8.40 3.94 7.53
CA SER A 314 8.84 3.42 8.82
C SER A 314 9.05 1.92 8.84
N SER A 315 8.68 1.21 7.79
CA SER A 315 8.89 -0.23 7.67
C SER A 315 9.17 -0.52 6.22
N LEU A 316 9.94 -1.56 5.95
CA LEU A 316 10.13 -2.09 4.60
C LEU A 316 9.61 -3.53 4.51
N ASP A 317 8.75 -3.94 5.44
CA ASP A 317 8.13 -5.27 5.46
C ASP A 317 9.12 -6.45 5.35
N LEU A 318 10.33 -6.29 5.91
CA LEU A 318 11.35 -7.33 5.80
C LEU A 318 11.06 -8.50 6.73
N SER A 319 11.39 -9.69 6.24
CA SER A 319 11.38 -10.90 7.05
C SER A 319 12.40 -10.73 8.21
N PRO A 320 12.14 -11.30 9.40
CA PRO A 320 13.02 -11.13 10.56
C PRO A 320 14.44 -11.64 10.38
N ASP A 321 14.66 -12.52 9.41
CA ASP A 321 15.98 -13.03 9.08
C ASP A 321 16.74 -12.15 8.08
N GLN A 322 16.13 -11.07 7.61
CA GLN A 322 16.75 -10.04 6.78
C GLN A 322 17.14 -8.85 7.66
N ILE A 323 18.37 -8.37 7.48
CA ILE A 323 18.91 -7.21 8.18
C ILE A 323 18.91 -6.02 7.21
N TYR A 324 18.48 -4.86 7.71
CA TYR A 324 18.58 -3.60 6.97
C TYR A 324 20.04 -3.15 6.81
N GLU A 325 20.34 -2.52 5.68
CA GLU A 325 21.49 -1.63 5.59
C GLU A 325 21.40 -0.57 6.72
N PRO A 326 22.48 -0.29 7.47
CA PRO A 326 22.42 0.57 8.66
C PRO A 326 21.81 1.96 8.41
N ASP A 327 22.08 2.56 7.25
CA ASP A 327 21.53 3.87 6.89
C ASP A 327 20.02 3.82 6.64
N VAL A 328 19.54 2.74 5.99
CA VAL A 328 18.12 2.52 5.74
C VAL A 328 17.40 2.26 7.06
N GLU A 329 17.95 1.37 7.90
CA GLU A 329 17.42 1.09 9.24
C GLU A 329 17.30 2.37 10.07
N HIS A 330 18.32 3.24 9.98
CA HIS A 330 18.36 4.49 10.69
C HIS A 330 17.20 5.40 10.31
N ILE A 331 16.99 5.63 9.01
CA ILE A 331 15.88 6.48 8.52
C ILE A 331 14.52 5.86 8.88
N LEU A 332 14.34 4.54 8.69
CA LEU A 332 13.09 3.86 9.07
C LEU A 332 12.75 4.08 10.54
N ARG A 333 13.74 3.95 11.43
CA ARG A 333 13.55 4.18 12.88
C ARG A 333 13.23 5.64 13.20
N ILE A 334 13.78 6.60 12.47
CA ILE A 334 13.47 8.04 12.62
C ILE A 334 12.02 8.32 12.21
N ASN A 335 11.63 7.80 11.05
CA ASN A 335 10.29 7.96 10.50
C ASN A 335 9.25 7.29 11.40
N HIS A 336 9.54 6.08 11.88
CA HIS A 336 8.72 5.36 12.87
C HIS A 336 8.48 6.18 14.13
N ALA A 337 9.54 6.83 14.63
CA ALA A 337 9.51 7.61 15.85
C ALA A 337 8.63 8.87 15.75
N GLY A 338 8.10 9.18 14.56
CA GLY A 338 7.11 10.24 14.35
C GLY A 338 7.68 11.50 13.72
N LYS A 339 8.73 11.38 12.88
CA LYS A 339 9.27 12.50 12.08
C LYS A 339 8.15 13.30 11.41
N LYS A 340 7.15 12.62 10.83
CA LYS A 340 5.98 13.22 10.18
C LYS A 340 5.14 14.08 11.12
N PHE A 341 4.83 13.60 12.32
CA PHE A 341 4.09 14.38 13.33
C PHE A 341 4.81 15.66 13.73
N ILE A 342 6.14 15.70 13.60
CA ILE A 342 6.94 16.89 13.90
C ILE A 342 6.89 17.86 12.71
N MET A 343 7.06 17.35 11.49
CA MET A 343 7.03 18.16 10.27
C MET A 343 5.64 18.76 9.97
N GLU A 344 4.56 17.98 10.13
CA GLU A 344 3.19 18.49 9.94
C GLU A 344 2.82 19.59 10.94
N ALA A 345 3.37 19.51 12.16
CA ALA A 345 3.18 20.54 13.17
C ALA A 345 3.87 21.86 12.77
N GLU A 346 4.99 21.79 12.03
CA GLU A 346 5.70 22.96 11.48
C GLU A 346 4.92 23.63 10.34
N GLU A 347 4.25 22.86 9.49
CA GLU A 347 3.53 23.36 8.31
C GLU A 347 2.19 24.06 8.66
N ILE A 348 1.44 23.55 9.63
CA ILE A 348 0.17 24.16 10.07
C ILE A 348 0.39 25.57 10.65
N THR A 349 1.57 25.84 11.20
CA THR A 349 1.91 27.12 11.82
C THR A 349 2.36 28.22 10.84
N THR A 350 2.73 27.88 9.61
CA THR A 350 3.24 28.85 8.62
C THR A 350 2.18 29.42 7.67
N GLY A 351 0.95 28.89 7.67
CA GLY A 351 -0.13 29.27 6.74
C GLY A 351 -0.94 30.54 7.05
N GLY A 352 -0.54 31.36 8.03
CA GLY A 352 -1.22 32.62 8.36
C GLY A 352 -0.66 33.82 7.55
N PRO A 353 -1.43 34.51 6.70
CA PRO A 353 -0.89 35.44 5.70
C PRO A 353 -0.38 36.78 6.24
N ASN A 354 -0.43 37.04 7.55
CA ASN A 354 0.06 38.29 8.13
C ASN A 354 0.59 38.02 9.53
N ASN A 355 1.92 37.98 9.68
CA ASN A 355 2.72 38.61 10.75
C ASN A 355 4.12 37.98 10.78
N ASN A 356 5.13 38.83 10.97
CA ASN A 356 6.56 38.49 11.03
C ASN A 356 6.97 37.68 12.28
N ASP A 357 6.05 36.91 12.86
CA ASP A 357 6.34 36.06 14.00
C ASP A 357 6.76 34.68 13.50
N GLU A 358 8.05 34.38 13.62
CA GLU A 358 8.61 33.02 13.57
C GLU A 358 7.90 32.16 14.62
N SER A 359 6.71 31.64 14.30
CA SER A 359 6.01 30.72 15.17
C SER A 359 6.72 29.38 15.10
N THR A 360 7.63 29.18 16.04
CA THR A 360 8.27 27.88 16.26
C THR A 360 7.23 26.96 16.87
N THR A 361 6.99 25.82 16.25
CA THR A 361 5.99 24.88 16.76
C THR A 361 6.50 24.20 18.01
N ILE A 362 6.05 24.70 19.16
CA ILE A 362 6.42 24.13 20.45
C ILE A 362 5.54 22.91 20.71
N ILE A 363 6.04 21.71 20.38
CA ILE A 363 5.46 20.46 20.86
C ILE A 363 5.44 20.52 22.38
N ASN A 364 4.25 20.38 22.98
CA ASN A 364 4.08 20.44 24.44
C ASN A 364 5.07 19.49 25.14
N HIS A 365 5.94 20.05 25.98
CA HIS A 365 6.96 19.31 26.73
C HIS A 365 6.39 18.10 27.50
N ALA A 366 5.14 18.17 27.93
CA ALA A 366 4.46 17.08 28.64
C ALA A 366 4.17 15.84 27.75
N LEU A 367 4.18 15.99 26.41
CA LEU A 367 3.93 14.90 25.46
C LEU A 367 5.20 14.11 25.11
N TRP A 368 6.38 14.70 25.27
CA TRP A 368 7.66 14.05 24.93
C TRP A 368 7.91 12.70 25.61
N PRO A 369 7.63 12.51 26.92
CA PRO A 369 7.74 11.18 27.51
C PRO A 369 6.90 10.13 26.76
N LYS A 370 5.67 10.47 26.38
CA LYS A 370 4.77 9.56 25.66
C LYS A 370 5.23 9.31 24.22
N ILE A 371 5.71 10.35 23.54
CA ILE A 371 6.26 10.23 22.17
C ILE A 371 7.49 9.31 22.18
N LEU A 372 8.43 9.55 23.09
CA LEU A 372 9.66 8.77 23.22
C LEU A 372 9.39 7.32 23.65
N GLU A 373 8.45 7.11 24.58
CA GLU A 373 8.03 5.77 25.00
C GLU A 373 7.36 5.01 23.86
N ARG A 374 6.46 5.66 23.10
CA ARG A 374 5.82 5.08 21.92
C ARG A 374 6.85 4.72 20.85
N ALA A 375 7.77 5.64 20.54
CA ALA A 375 8.85 5.41 19.58
C ALA A 375 9.72 4.21 19.98
N TYR A 376 10.09 4.11 21.26
CA TYR A 376 10.85 2.95 21.75
C TYR A 376 10.06 1.65 21.64
N LYS A 377 8.84 1.63 22.21
CA LYS A 377 8.00 0.43 22.30
C LYS A 377 7.75 -0.17 20.94
N LYS A 378 7.58 0.68 19.92
CA LYS A 378 7.26 0.30 18.56
C LYS A 378 8.46 0.25 17.60
N SER A 379 9.68 0.54 18.07
CA SER A 379 10.89 0.53 17.22
C SER A 379 11.21 -0.81 16.56
N TYR A 380 10.60 -1.91 17.01
CA TYR A 380 10.72 -3.23 16.38
C TYR A 380 9.73 -3.43 15.22
N GLU A 381 8.69 -2.60 15.10
CA GLU A 381 7.66 -2.67 14.03
C GLU A 381 8.22 -2.32 12.65
N ILE A 382 9.50 -1.92 12.57
CA ILE A 382 10.21 -1.77 11.30
C ILE A 382 10.43 -3.13 10.61
N TYR A 383 10.34 -4.25 11.34
CA TYR A 383 10.42 -5.62 10.82
C TYR A 383 9.05 -6.27 10.77
N HIS A 384 8.76 -7.05 9.72
CA HIS A 384 7.51 -7.79 9.60
C HIS A 384 7.66 -9.20 10.18
N TYR A 385 7.08 -9.41 11.36
CA TYR A 385 7.00 -10.72 11.96
C TYR A 385 5.70 -11.40 11.55
N TYR A 386 5.77 -12.48 10.77
CA TYR A 386 4.62 -13.38 10.60
C TYR A 386 4.24 -13.96 11.99
N ASP A 387 2.97 -13.78 12.33
CA ASP A 387 2.43 -13.72 13.69
C ASP A 387 2.46 -15.06 14.46
N TRP A 388 3.56 -15.35 15.19
CA TRP A 388 3.65 -16.42 16.21
C TRP A 388 5.01 -16.55 16.93
N HIS A 389 6.07 -15.85 16.51
CA HIS A 389 7.36 -15.93 17.21
C HIS A 389 7.49 -14.96 18.41
N VAL A 390 7.66 -15.59 19.58
CA VAL A 390 8.10 -15.16 20.93
C VAL A 390 8.37 -13.65 21.12
N GLN A 391 7.64 -13.04 22.07
CA GLN A 391 7.84 -11.68 22.63
C GLN A 391 9.33 -11.30 22.86
N GLU A 392 10.17 -12.30 23.15
CA GLU A 392 11.61 -12.16 23.33
C GLU A 392 12.33 -11.58 22.11
N VAL A 393 11.93 -11.92 20.88
CA VAL A 393 12.53 -11.34 19.67
C VAL A 393 12.13 -9.87 19.53
N LYS A 394 10.86 -9.55 19.79
CA LYS A 394 10.38 -8.15 19.80
C LYS A 394 11.15 -7.31 20.82
N ASP A 395 11.44 -7.87 21.99
CA ASP A 395 12.18 -7.16 23.04
C ASP A 395 13.66 -6.96 22.67
N ARG A 396 14.28 -7.90 21.93
CA ARG A 396 15.66 -7.78 21.42
C ARG A 396 15.80 -6.71 20.34
N GLU A 397 14.80 -6.57 19.46
CA GLU A 397 14.84 -5.64 18.32
C GLU A 397 14.44 -4.19 18.67
N ARG A 398 13.94 -3.95 19.90
CA ARG A 398 13.68 -2.59 20.38
C ARG A 398 14.99 -1.82 20.53
N CYS A 399 15.12 -0.71 19.81
CA CYS A 399 16.32 0.11 19.80
C CYS A 399 16.01 1.58 20.10
N SER A 400 16.90 2.23 20.84
CA SER A 400 16.82 3.68 21.12
C SER A 400 17.31 4.56 19.99
N SER A 401 17.80 4.03 18.87
CA SER A 401 18.39 4.84 17.79
C SER A 401 17.44 5.92 17.27
N GLY A 402 16.17 5.58 17.02
CA GLY A 402 15.15 6.55 16.59
C GLY A 402 14.88 7.63 17.66
N MET A 403 14.79 7.23 18.93
CA MET A 403 14.66 8.18 20.04
C MET A 403 15.86 9.13 20.14
N PHE A 404 17.07 8.60 20.04
CA PHE A 404 18.29 9.39 20.14
C PHE A 404 18.36 10.42 19.02
N HIS A 405 17.94 10.05 17.81
CA HIS A 405 17.87 10.98 16.69
C HIS A 405 16.84 12.09 16.93
N LEU A 406 15.61 11.74 17.35
CA LEU A 406 14.60 12.73 17.74
C LEU A 406 15.14 13.70 18.78
N VAL A 407 15.73 13.17 19.85
CA VAL A 407 16.34 13.94 20.92
C VAL A 407 17.46 14.83 20.39
N ARG A 408 18.40 14.30 19.61
CA ARG A 408 19.57 15.07 19.15
C ARG A 408 19.19 16.21 18.19
N HIS A 409 18.28 15.96 17.27
CA HIS A 409 17.93 16.90 16.21
C HIS A 409 16.81 17.86 16.61
N GLN A 410 15.92 17.45 17.51
CA GLN A 410 14.77 18.26 17.94
C GLN A 410 14.97 18.94 19.30
N ILE A 411 15.92 18.51 20.15
CA ILE A 411 16.24 19.22 21.40
C ILE A 411 16.66 20.69 21.18
N PRO A 412 17.40 21.07 20.13
CA PRO A 412 17.69 22.48 19.89
C PRO A 412 16.42 23.34 19.78
N LEU A 413 15.34 22.80 19.21
CA LEU A 413 14.03 23.46 19.14
C LEU A 413 13.31 23.45 20.49
N LEU A 414 13.47 22.40 21.30
CA LEU A 414 12.93 22.31 22.67
C LEU A 414 13.64 23.21 23.68
N LEU A 415 14.91 23.53 23.46
CA LEU A 415 15.71 24.38 24.34
C LEU A 415 15.77 25.83 23.88
N ALA A 416 15.20 26.13 22.71
CA ALA A 416 14.92 27.49 22.29
C ALA A 416 13.77 28.03 23.16
N GLU A 417 14.11 28.49 24.37
CA GLU A 417 13.20 29.32 25.16
C GLU A 417 12.73 30.47 24.28
N ASP A 418 11.40 30.66 24.21
CA ASP A 418 10.76 31.81 23.56
C ASP A 418 11.53 33.10 23.92
N PRO A 419 12.25 33.71 22.96
CA PRO A 419 13.00 34.94 23.19
C PRO A 419 12.09 36.06 23.69
N ALA A 420 10.79 36.04 23.36
CA ALA A 420 9.83 37.06 23.77
C ALA A 420 9.52 37.01 25.27
N SER A 421 9.64 35.84 25.92
CA SER A 421 9.55 35.72 27.38
C SER A 421 10.67 36.48 28.11
N ARG A 422 11.80 36.78 27.44
CA ARG A 422 12.89 37.57 28.03
C ARG A 422 12.67 39.07 28.01
N PHE A 423 11.77 39.59 27.18
CA PHE A 423 11.64 41.03 26.95
C PHE A 423 10.43 41.70 27.62
N ARG A 424 9.48 40.97 28.22
CA ARG A 424 8.27 41.56 28.83
C ARG A 424 8.32 41.89 30.33
N SER A 425 9.50 41.88 30.97
CA SER A 425 9.59 42.25 32.40
C SER A 425 10.89 42.96 32.74
N TYR A 426 11.13 44.11 32.11
CA TYR A 426 12.25 44.97 32.48
C TYR A 426 11.80 46.43 32.48
N ASP A 427 11.15 46.83 33.59
CA ASP A 427 11.28 48.20 34.07
C ASP A 427 12.64 48.34 34.79
N ASP A 428 13.26 49.48 34.54
CA ASP A 428 14.64 49.84 34.84
C ASP A 428 15.02 49.86 36.33
N ASN A 429 16.33 49.69 36.55
CA ASN A 429 17.11 49.92 37.78
C ASN A 429 17.37 48.73 38.73
N LYS A 430 18.52 48.05 38.50
CA LYS A 430 19.59 47.79 39.50
C LYS A 430 20.65 46.85 38.89
N ASP A 431 21.86 47.39 38.67
CA ASP A 431 22.76 46.95 37.61
C ASP A 431 24.14 46.43 38.09
N SER A 432 24.18 45.50 39.04
CA SER A 432 25.44 44.78 39.35
C SER A 432 25.21 43.33 39.81
N ASP A 433 24.18 43.08 40.63
CA ASP A 433 23.81 41.72 41.03
C ASP A 433 23.23 40.88 39.87
N ARG A 434 22.80 41.55 38.79
CA ARG A 434 22.14 40.93 37.64
C ARG A 434 23.11 40.20 36.72
N GLU A 435 24.31 40.75 36.53
CA GLU A 435 25.35 40.12 35.70
C GLU A 435 25.84 38.82 36.36
N VAL A 436 25.96 38.80 37.69
CA VAL A 436 26.32 37.61 38.46
C VAL A 436 25.24 36.53 38.34
N LYS A 437 23.96 36.89 38.46
CA LYS A 437 22.84 35.94 38.27
C LYS A 437 22.77 35.41 36.84
N GLN A 438 22.95 36.24 35.82
CA GLN A 438 22.98 35.78 34.43
C GLN A 438 24.18 34.85 34.15
N LYS A 439 25.37 35.17 34.66
CA LYS A 439 26.54 34.27 34.56
C LYS A 439 26.29 32.93 35.26
N GLN A 440 25.62 32.94 36.43
CA GLN A 440 25.24 31.70 37.12
C GLN A 440 24.20 30.89 36.34
N ILE A 441 23.19 31.52 35.73
CA ILE A 441 22.20 30.82 34.89
C ILE A 441 22.86 30.22 33.65
N ARG A 442 23.71 30.98 32.94
CA ARG A 442 24.48 30.48 31.79
C ARG A 442 25.37 29.29 32.18
N LYS A 443 26.04 29.36 33.34
CA LYS A 443 26.86 28.26 33.86
C LYS A 443 26.04 27.03 34.23
N ARG A 444 24.87 27.21 34.86
CA ARG A 444 23.94 26.10 35.16
C ARG A 444 23.43 25.44 33.89
N LYS A 445 23.02 26.21 32.88
CA LYS A 445 22.57 25.69 31.58
C LYS A 445 23.68 24.93 30.84
N HIS A 446 24.88 25.49 30.79
CA HIS A 446 26.04 24.81 30.21
C HIS A 446 26.34 23.48 30.92
N ASN A 447 26.28 23.47 32.27
CA ASN A 447 26.48 22.27 33.06
C ASN A 447 25.36 21.22 32.85
N SER A 448 24.10 21.62 32.76
CA SER A 448 23.00 20.71 32.46
C SER A 448 23.16 20.09 31.07
N ARG A 449 23.52 20.89 30.06
CA ARG A 449 23.79 20.42 28.69
C ARG A 449 24.99 19.46 28.65
N GLN A 450 26.08 19.77 29.37
CA GLN A 450 27.23 18.86 29.47
C GLN A 450 26.87 17.56 30.20
N ARG A 451 26.09 17.60 31.28
CA ARG A 451 25.62 16.39 31.98
C ARG A 451 24.77 15.52 31.06
N LEU A 452 23.88 16.12 30.27
CA LEU A 452 23.02 15.41 29.32
C LEU A 452 23.86 14.68 28.25
N ILE A 453 24.88 15.35 27.70
CA ILE A 453 25.83 14.76 26.74
C ILE A 453 26.68 13.65 27.38
N VAL A 454 27.14 13.84 28.62
CA VAL A 454 27.94 12.83 29.34
C VAL A 454 27.09 11.61 29.70
N ASN A 455 25.85 11.80 30.11
CA ASN A 455 24.93 10.72 30.42
C ASN A 455 24.56 9.94 29.15
N ALA A 456 24.27 10.63 28.04
CA ALA A 456 24.05 10.00 26.73
C ALA A 456 25.22 9.11 26.30
N LYS A 457 26.47 9.53 26.56
CA LYS A 457 27.67 8.73 26.29
C LYS A 457 27.84 7.52 27.22
N ARG A 458 27.33 7.58 28.46
CA ARG A 458 27.45 6.49 29.46
C ARG A 458 26.39 5.39 29.30
N THR A 459 25.22 5.71 28.77
CA THR A 459 24.05 4.80 28.74
C THR A 459 23.93 3.93 27.49
N TYR A 460 25.02 3.61 26.81
CA TYR A 460 25.03 2.67 25.68
C TYR A 460 24.45 1.28 26.02
N TYR A 461 24.24 0.95 27.29
CA TYR A 461 23.77 -0.36 27.76
C TYR A 461 22.32 -0.42 28.27
N HIS A 462 21.58 0.70 28.40
CA HIS A 462 20.17 0.61 28.83
C HIS A 462 19.29 1.80 28.36
N PRO A 463 18.63 1.67 27.20
CA PRO A 463 17.73 2.68 26.61
C PRO A 463 16.70 3.30 27.56
N LEU A 464 16.08 2.50 28.42
CA LEU A 464 15.05 2.97 29.37
C LEU A 464 15.63 3.82 30.51
N LEU A 465 16.89 3.59 30.90
CA LEU A 465 17.57 4.41 31.90
C LEU A 465 17.95 5.76 31.28
N PHE A 466 18.42 5.77 30.03
CA PHE A 466 18.65 7.01 29.28
C PHE A 466 17.36 7.83 29.15
N ALA A 467 16.25 7.22 28.75
CA ALA A 467 14.96 7.90 28.63
C ALA A 467 14.51 8.47 29.99
N LYS A 468 14.64 7.70 31.07
CA LYS A 468 14.29 8.13 32.43
C LYS A 468 15.17 9.28 32.93
N ASP A 469 16.48 9.20 32.73
CA ASP A 469 17.44 10.25 33.13
C ASP A 469 17.28 11.52 32.30
N LEU A 470 17.03 11.37 31.00
CA LEU A 470 16.71 12.47 30.09
C LEU A 470 15.42 13.17 30.55
N LEU A 471 14.35 12.42 30.82
CA LEU A 471 13.09 12.95 31.30
C LEU A 471 13.23 13.62 32.67
N SER A 472 14.00 13.05 33.59
CA SER A 472 14.30 13.67 34.89
C SER A 472 15.17 14.92 34.79
N THR A 473 15.83 15.15 33.65
CA THR A 473 16.63 16.36 33.41
C THR A 473 15.85 17.43 32.64
N ILE A 474 14.82 17.02 31.88
CA ILE A 474 13.92 17.91 31.14
C ILE A 474 12.81 18.44 32.04
N LEU A 475 12.23 17.58 32.89
CA LEU A 475 11.30 17.95 33.99
C LEU A 475 12.09 18.62 35.12
#